data_AF-A0A1G8IIL0-F1
#
_entry.id   AF-A0A1G8IIL0-F1
#
_cell.length_a   1.000
_cell.length_b   1.000
_cell.length_c   1.000
_cell.angle_alpha   90.00
_cell.angle_beta   90.00
_cell.angle_gamma   90.00
#
_symmetry.space_group_name_H-M   'P 1'
#
loop_
_entity.id
_entity.type
_entity.pdbx_description
1 polymer ?
#
loop_
_entity_poly.entity_id
_entity_poly.type
_entity_poly.pdbx_seq_one_letter_code
_entity_poly.pdbx_strand_id
1 'polypeptide(L)'
;MFEETAAVTAEIEQLDSSAKQGANKPPRARAGRQPLPDHLPRIEHRHEPQFCQCDQCGHDLVKIGEDITEQLDVEPARFFVHRHIRPQYACKTCETITAEPVPPAVIDGGMAAPGLLTWVMTSKYLNHLPLYRLEQIAAREQVILSRSTLAEWVGRTGVALQPLADRLTWHLLQGNTLHADETPVAQLDPGKGKTRKAYSQGLSQQ
;
A
#
# COMPACT_ATOMS: atom_id res chain seq x y z
N MET A 1 15.78 13.10 -17.78
CA MET A 1 14.53 12.99 -16.98
C MET A 1 14.62 11.96 -15.84
N PHE A 2 15.79 11.39 -15.54
CA PHE A 2 15.99 10.50 -14.37
C PHE A 2 16.54 11.25 -13.13
N GLU A 3 16.72 12.57 -13.21
CA GLU A 3 17.33 13.37 -12.14
C GLU A 3 16.36 13.74 -11.01
N GLU A 4 15.05 13.78 -11.25
CA GLU A 4 14.06 14.09 -10.20
C GLU A 4 13.73 12.90 -9.32
N THR A 5 13.72 11.67 -9.87
CA THR A 5 13.62 10.45 -9.04
C THR A 5 14.90 10.24 -8.25
N ALA A 6 16.07 10.56 -8.82
CA ALA A 6 17.35 10.49 -8.12
C ALA A 6 17.44 11.49 -6.96
N ALA A 7 16.93 12.72 -7.15
CA ALA A 7 16.88 13.72 -6.09
C ALA A 7 15.92 13.31 -4.96
N VAL A 8 14.75 12.77 -5.29
CA VAL A 8 13.79 12.28 -4.30
C VAL A 8 14.30 11.03 -3.58
N THR A 9 14.96 10.09 -4.26
CA THR A 9 15.59 8.93 -3.62
C THR A 9 16.78 9.34 -2.75
N ALA A 10 17.57 10.33 -3.19
CA ALA A 10 18.68 10.86 -2.40
C ALA A 10 18.19 11.62 -1.16
N GLU A 11 17.09 12.37 -1.25
CA GLU A 11 16.44 13.00 -0.09
C GLU A 11 15.89 11.94 0.88
N ILE A 12 15.32 10.84 0.37
CA ILE A 12 14.86 9.71 1.19
C ILE A 12 16.04 8.99 1.88
N GLU A 13 17.15 8.75 1.20
CA GLU A 13 18.37 8.17 1.78
C GLU A 13 19.07 9.10 2.79
N GLN A 14 19.02 10.43 2.57
CA GLN A 14 19.53 11.43 3.50
C GLN A 14 18.68 11.55 4.77
N LEU A 15 17.37 11.33 4.66
CA LEU A 15 16.45 11.23 5.81
C LEU A 15 16.69 9.94 6.62
N ASP A 16 16.96 8.82 5.94
CA ASP A 16 17.28 7.54 6.58
C ASP A 16 18.67 7.53 7.25
N SER A 17 19.65 8.23 6.68
CA SER A 17 20.99 8.37 7.28
C SER A 17 21.04 9.38 8.43
N SER A 18 20.24 10.45 8.36
CA SER A 18 20.06 11.40 9.47
C SER A 18 19.30 10.79 10.65
N ALA A 19 18.39 9.84 10.39
CA ALA A 19 17.74 9.03 11.43
C ALA A 19 18.73 8.08 12.15
N LYS A 20 19.85 7.70 11.52
CA LYS A 20 20.89 6.84 12.10
C LYS A 20 21.92 7.61 12.94
N GLN A 21 22.00 8.94 12.85
CA GLN A 21 22.99 9.76 13.58
C GLN A 21 22.42 10.45 14.84
N GLY A 22 21.12 10.33 15.11
CA GLY A 22 20.49 10.82 16.34
C GLY A 22 20.44 9.76 17.45
N ALA A 23 21.59 9.43 18.05
CA ALA A 23 21.61 8.59 19.24
C ALA A 23 20.95 9.30 20.43
N ASN A 24 20.12 8.55 21.17
CA ASN A 24 19.53 8.84 22.48
C ASN A 24 18.22 9.66 22.56
N LYS A 25 17.19 9.25 21.81
CA LYS A 25 15.78 9.43 22.25
C LYS A 25 15.19 8.09 22.67
N PRO A 26 14.48 8.00 23.81
CA PRO A 26 13.81 6.77 24.21
C PRO A 26 12.87 6.31 23.09
N PRO A 27 12.75 5.00 22.82
CA PRO A 27 11.90 4.49 21.76
C PRO A 27 10.48 5.01 22.01
N ARG A 28 9.97 5.84 21.10
CA ARG A 28 8.54 6.19 21.13
C ARG A 28 7.80 4.87 20.96
N ALA A 29 6.95 4.54 21.92
CA ALA A 29 6.01 3.44 21.76
C ALA A 29 5.28 3.67 20.44
N ARG A 30 5.50 2.81 19.45
CA ARG A 30 4.70 2.81 18.23
C ARG A 30 3.30 2.50 18.71
N ALA A 31 2.41 3.48 18.68
CA ALA A 31 1.00 3.24 18.92
C ALA A 31 0.58 2.11 17.98
N GLY A 32 0.13 0.98 18.55
CA GLY A 32 -0.40 -0.12 17.76
C GLY A 32 -1.44 0.41 16.79
N ARG A 33 -1.58 -0.26 15.65
CA ARG A 33 -2.58 0.12 14.64
C ARG A 33 -3.94 0.18 15.32
N GLN A 34 -4.66 1.28 15.15
CA GLN A 34 -6.04 1.36 15.65
C GLN A 34 -6.87 0.29 14.94
N PRO A 35 -7.75 -0.41 15.66
CA PRO A 35 -8.64 -1.39 15.06
C PRO A 35 -9.55 -0.71 14.03
N LEU A 36 -9.95 -1.47 13.00
CA LEU A 36 -10.93 -0.98 12.03
C LEU A 36 -12.31 -0.81 12.71
N PRO A 37 -13.14 0.14 12.26
CA PRO A 37 -14.42 0.40 12.91
C PRO A 37 -15.36 -0.81 12.92
N ASP A 38 -15.98 -1.08 14.06
CA ASP A 38 -16.75 -2.31 14.28
C ASP A 38 -18.05 -2.38 13.48
N HIS A 39 -18.62 -1.25 13.09
CA HIS A 39 -19.85 -1.18 12.30
C HIS A 39 -19.66 -1.60 10.83
N LEU A 40 -18.41 -1.70 10.36
CA LEU A 40 -18.15 -2.11 8.98
C LEU A 40 -18.40 -3.62 8.81
N PRO A 41 -19.08 -4.03 7.72
CA PRO A 41 -19.31 -5.44 7.45
C PRO A 41 -17.99 -6.16 7.21
N ARG A 42 -17.84 -7.35 7.81
CA ARG A 42 -16.66 -8.21 7.67
C ARG A 42 -16.96 -9.36 6.73
N ILE A 43 -16.16 -9.49 5.67
CA ILE A 43 -16.16 -10.65 4.77
C ILE A 43 -15.08 -11.59 5.26
N GLU A 44 -15.49 -12.75 5.79
CA GLU A 44 -14.57 -13.73 6.34
C GLU A 44 -14.00 -14.66 5.25
N HIS A 45 -12.68 -14.77 5.24
CA HIS A 45 -11.93 -15.65 4.35
C HIS A 45 -11.11 -16.61 5.22
N ARG A 46 -11.52 -17.87 5.28
CA ARG A 46 -10.83 -18.88 6.07
C ARG A 46 -9.91 -19.71 5.19
N HIS A 47 -8.62 -19.69 5.54
CA HIS A 47 -7.57 -20.38 4.80
C HIS A 47 -7.15 -21.61 5.58
N GLU A 48 -7.75 -22.77 5.26
CA GLU A 48 -7.37 -24.05 5.87
C GLU A 48 -6.23 -24.70 5.08
N PRO A 49 -5.27 -25.35 5.76
CA PRO A 49 -4.20 -26.07 5.08
C PRO A 49 -4.78 -27.23 4.27
N GLN A 50 -4.14 -27.54 3.15
CA GLN A 50 -4.61 -28.57 2.21
C GLN A 50 -4.72 -29.96 2.85
N PHE A 51 -3.88 -30.25 3.85
CA PHE A 51 -3.90 -31.51 4.59
C PHE A 51 -3.82 -31.25 6.10
N CYS A 52 -4.62 -31.98 6.87
CA CYS A 52 -4.55 -31.97 8.34
C CYS A 52 -3.50 -32.96 8.88
N GLN A 53 -2.53 -33.38 8.05
CA GLN A 53 -1.47 -34.32 8.40
C GLN A 53 -0.12 -33.65 8.28
N CYS A 54 0.79 -34.00 9.17
CA CYS A 54 2.15 -33.47 9.14
C CYS A 54 2.92 -34.01 7.94
N ASP A 55 3.46 -33.13 7.09
CA ASP A 55 4.25 -33.49 5.91
C ASP A 55 5.50 -34.34 6.24
N GLN A 56 6.01 -34.25 7.48
CA GLN A 56 7.20 -34.99 7.90
C GLN A 56 6.90 -36.37 8.52
N CYS A 57 5.79 -36.52 9.25
CA CYS A 57 5.53 -37.73 10.03
C CYS A 57 4.15 -38.37 9.81
N GLY A 58 3.29 -37.79 8.97
CA GLY A 58 1.98 -38.32 8.62
C GLY A 58 0.93 -38.32 9.75
N HIS A 59 1.27 -37.83 10.95
CA HIS A 59 0.33 -37.75 12.07
C HIS A 59 -0.63 -36.58 11.91
N ASP A 60 -1.82 -36.73 12.49
CA ASP A 60 -2.82 -35.68 12.52
C ASP A 60 -2.33 -34.44 13.27
N LEU A 61 -2.58 -33.28 12.67
CA LEU A 61 -2.24 -31.97 13.20
C LEU A 61 -3.30 -31.49 14.18
N VAL A 62 -2.86 -30.83 15.26
CA VAL A 62 -3.75 -30.24 16.26
C VAL A 62 -3.83 -28.73 16.06
N LYS A 63 -5.04 -28.19 15.96
CA LYS A 63 -5.25 -26.73 15.89
C LYS A 63 -4.86 -26.09 17.22
N ILE A 64 -3.90 -25.17 17.20
CA ILE A 64 -3.37 -24.48 18.38
C ILE A 64 -3.82 -23.02 18.51
N GLY A 65 -4.18 -22.38 17.40
CA GLY A 65 -4.55 -20.97 17.39
C GLY A 65 -5.03 -20.53 16.01
N GLU A 66 -5.33 -19.24 15.89
CA GLU A 66 -5.69 -18.60 14.62
C GLU A 66 -4.95 -17.27 14.52
N ASP A 67 -4.33 -17.04 13.36
CA ASP A 67 -3.85 -15.72 12.98
C ASP A 67 -4.95 -15.00 12.20
N ILE A 68 -5.30 -13.78 12.60
CA ILE A 68 -6.40 -13.00 12.03
C ILE A 68 -5.81 -11.70 11.47
N THR A 69 -5.95 -11.50 10.17
CA THR A 69 -5.56 -10.26 9.49
C THR A 69 -6.80 -9.56 8.97
N GLU A 70 -6.95 -8.27 9.28
CA GLU A 70 -8.01 -7.43 8.73
C GLU A 70 -7.46 -6.45 7.68
N GLN A 71 -8.16 -6.35 6.54
CA GLN A 71 -7.89 -5.38 5.49
C GLN A 71 -9.16 -4.59 5.17
N LEU A 72 -9.04 -3.27 5.13
CA LEU A 72 -10.09 -2.35 4.73
C LEU A 72 -10.14 -2.28 3.20
N ASP A 73 -11.34 -2.47 2.64
CA ASP A 73 -11.62 -2.29 1.23
C ASP A 73 -12.82 -1.36 1.01
N VAL A 74 -12.99 -0.91 -0.22
CA VAL A 74 -14.08 -0.06 -0.65
C VAL A 74 -14.62 -0.52 -2.00
N GLU A 75 -15.92 -0.77 -2.05
CA GLU A 75 -16.67 -0.76 -3.29
C GLU A 75 -17.26 0.64 -3.40
N PRO A 76 -17.29 1.30 -4.58
CA PRO A 76 -17.80 2.65 -4.69
C PRO A 76 -19.21 2.75 -4.06
N ALA A 77 -19.29 3.41 -2.88
CA ALA A 77 -20.44 3.58 -1.95
C ALA A 77 -20.40 2.82 -0.61
N ARG A 78 -19.52 1.84 -0.39
CA ARG A 78 -19.41 1.11 0.90
C ARG A 78 -17.99 0.75 1.27
N PHE A 79 -17.63 1.01 2.54
CA PHE A 79 -16.43 0.44 3.15
C PHE A 79 -16.77 -0.89 3.80
N PHE A 80 -15.83 -1.83 3.74
CA PHE A 80 -15.97 -3.14 4.36
C PHE A 80 -14.59 -3.70 4.71
N VAL A 81 -14.56 -4.75 5.52
CA VAL A 81 -13.32 -5.35 6.02
C VAL A 81 -13.21 -6.79 5.54
N HIS A 82 -12.13 -7.12 4.84
CA HIS A 82 -11.73 -8.50 4.65
C HIS A 82 -11.06 -9.02 5.91
N ARG A 83 -11.66 -10.06 6.52
CA ARG A 83 -11.12 -10.73 7.70
C ARG A 83 -10.55 -12.07 7.27
N HIS A 84 -9.23 -12.16 7.13
CA HIS A 84 -8.55 -13.41 6.79
C HIS A 84 -8.20 -14.17 8.06
N ILE A 85 -8.72 -15.39 8.20
CA ILE A 85 -8.51 -16.28 9.33
C ILE A 85 -7.61 -17.42 8.87
N ARG A 86 -6.45 -17.56 9.49
CA ARG A 86 -5.44 -18.59 9.21
C ARG A 86 -5.22 -19.44 10.44
N PRO A 87 -5.92 -20.58 10.58
CA PRO A 87 -5.67 -21.51 11.67
C PRO A 87 -4.23 -21.99 11.67
N GLN A 88 -3.61 -21.99 12.84
CA GLN A 88 -2.29 -22.55 13.09
C GLN A 88 -2.45 -23.97 13.61
N TYR A 89 -1.72 -24.89 13.00
CA TYR A 89 -1.72 -26.30 13.31
C TYR A 89 -0.35 -26.72 13.80
N ALA A 90 -0.29 -27.53 14.86
CA ALA A 90 0.95 -28.05 15.40
C ALA A 90 0.99 -29.57 15.30
N CYS A 91 2.15 -30.09 14.91
CA CYS A 91 2.49 -31.50 15.08
C CYS A 91 3.14 -31.71 16.45
N LYS A 92 2.54 -32.54 17.30
CA LYS A 92 3.12 -32.86 18.63
C LYS A 92 4.41 -33.67 18.55
N THR A 93 4.57 -34.46 17.49
CA THR A 93 5.74 -35.35 17.30
C THR A 93 6.95 -34.61 16.75
N CYS A 94 6.74 -33.71 15.79
CA CYS A 94 7.80 -32.96 15.12
C CYS A 94 8.02 -31.55 15.71
N GLU A 95 7.23 -31.15 16.72
CA GLU A 95 7.25 -29.81 17.34
C GLU A 95 7.21 -28.66 16.32
N THR A 96 6.56 -28.89 15.17
CA THR A 96 6.49 -27.95 14.05
C THR A 96 5.09 -27.36 13.93
N ILE A 97 5.03 -26.06 13.60
CA ILE A 97 3.78 -25.32 13.37
C ILE A 97 3.62 -25.05 11.86
N THR A 98 2.44 -25.37 11.34
CA THR A 98 2.07 -25.17 9.95
C THR A 98 0.83 -24.28 9.87
N ALA A 99 0.84 -23.32 8.95
CA ALA A 99 -0.30 -22.47 8.63
C ALA A 99 -0.23 -22.12 7.13
N GLU A 100 -1.37 -21.78 6.54
CA GLU A 100 -1.39 -21.30 5.16
C GLU A 100 -0.57 -20.00 5.06
N PRO A 101 0.38 -19.88 4.11
CA PRO A 101 1.17 -18.67 3.96
C PRO A 101 0.30 -17.46 3.60
N VAL A 102 0.72 -16.27 4.05
CA VAL A 102 0.08 -15.03 3.65
C VAL A 102 0.47 -14.73 2.20
N PRO A 103 -0.50 -14.56 1.27
CA PRO A 103 -0.18 -14.21 -0.10
C PRO A 103 0.46 -12.81 -0.16
N PRO A 104 1.30 -12.54 -1.16
CA PRO A 104 1.89 -11.22 -1.34
C PRO A 104 0.81 -10.16 -1.56
N ALA A 105 0.97 -9.01 -0.91
CA ALA A 105 0.07 -7.87 -1.04
C ALA A 105 0.80 -6.68 -1.69
N VAL A 106 0.06 -5.72 -2.24
CA VAL A 106 0.65 -4.49 -2.80
C VAL A 106 1.44 -3.72 -1.73
N ILE A 107 0.95 -3.75 -0.49
CA ILE A 107 1.63 -3.22 0.69
C ILE A 107 1.66 -4.33 1.72
N ASP A 108 2.84 -4.89 1.98
CA ASP A 108 3.02 -5.97 2.95
C ASP A 108 2.61 -5.54 4.37
N GLY A 109 1.75 -6.34 5.01
CA GLY A 109 1.15 -6.00 6.31
C GLY A 109 0.27 -4.74 6.28
N GLY A 110 -0.05 -4.23 5.08
CA GLY A 110 -0.92 -3.08 4.88
C GLY A 110 -2.36 -3.34 5.31
N MET A 111 -3.03 -2.30 5.78
CA MET A 111 -4.47 -2.34 6.09
C MET A 111 -5.31 -2.12 4.83
N ALA A 112 -4.74 -1.51 3.79
CA ALA A 112 -5.48 -1.28 2.55
C ALA A 112 -5.49 -2.57 1.72
N ALA A 113 -6.68 -3.06 1.42
CA ALA A 113 -6.89 -4.04 0.37
C ALA A 113 -6.68 -3.38 -1.02
N PRO A 114 -6.50 -4.18 -2.08
CA PRO A 114 -6.29 -3.66 -3.43
C PRO A 114 -7.38 -2.68 -3.91
N GLY A 115 -8.67 -2.95 -3.61
CA GLY A 115 -9.75 -2.07 -4.04
C GLY A 115 -9.70 -0.69 -3.39
N LEU A 116 -9.30 -0.60 -2.12
CA LEU A 116 -9.05 0.68 -1.44
C LEU A 116 -7.90 1.46 -2.08
N LEU A 117 -6.80 0.78 -2.41
CA LEU A 117 -5.69 1.42 -3.13
C LEU A 117 -6.15 1.92 -4.50
N THR A 118 -6.91 1.12 -5.24
CA THR A 118 -7.50 1.51 -6.53
C THR A 118 -8.41 2.72 -6.38
N TRP A 119 -9.28 2.76 -5.37
CA TRP A 119 -10.15 3.90 -5.10
C TRP A 119 -9.36 5.17 -4.79
N VAL A 120 -8.32 5.10 -3.96
CA VAL A 120 -7.46 6.25 -3.67
C VAL A 120 -6.77 6.76 -4.94
N MET A 121 -6.20 5.85 -5.75
CA MET A 121 -5.48 6.22 -6.96
C MET A 121 -6.41 6.82 -8.02
N THR A 122 -7.53 6.16 -8.32
CA THR A 122 -8.53 6.67 -9.28
C THR A 122 -9.13 7.98 -8.81
N SER A 123 -9.49 8.11 -7.54
CA SER A 123 -10.04 9.34 -7.00
C SER A 123 -9.06 10.50 -7.07
N LYS A 124 -7.78 10.26 -6.76
CA LYS A 124 -6.73 11.28 -6.81
C LYS A 124 -6.39 11.71 -8.24
N TYR A 125 -6.15 10.76 -9.12
CA TYR A 125 -5.56 11.02 -10.44
C TYR A 125 -6.60 11.17 -11.55
N LEU A 126 -7.67 10.37 -11.55
CA LEU A 126 -8.74 10.47 -12.56
C LEU A 126 -9.81 11.49 -12.17
N ASN A 127 -10.22 11.52 -10.90
CA ASN A 127 -11.27 12.42 -10.42
C ASN A 127 -10.75 13.72 -9.82
N HIS A 128 -9.42 13.92 -9.82
CA HIS A 128 -8.75 15.11 -9.29
C HIS A 128 -9.15 15.47 -7.84
N LEU A 129 -9.46 14.46 -7.01
CA LEU A 129 -9.81 14.68 -5.61
C LEU A 129 -8.55 14.78 -4.75
N PRO A 130 -8.30 15.91 -4.07
CA PRO A 130 -7.16 16.04 -3.18
C PRO A 130 -7.31 15.11 -1.97
N LEU A 131 -6.19 14.64 -1.41
CA LEU A 131 -6.18 13.64 -0.32
C LEU A 131 -6.97 14.06 0.93
N TYR A 132 -6.97 15.36 1.27
CA TYR A 132 -7.77 15.85 2.40
C TYR A 132 -9.28 15.66 2.17
N ARG A 133 -9.73 15.70 0.92
CA ARG A 133 -11.14 15.49 0.56
C ARG A 133 -11.50 14.02 0.63
N LEU A 134 -10.57 13.12 0.26
CA LEU A 134 -10.74 11.68 0.44
C LEU A 134 -10.82 11.28 1.92
N GLU A 135 -9.96 11.87 2.75
CA GLU A 135 -10.04 11.74 4.22
C GLU A 135 -11.43 12.15 4.73
N GLN A 136 -11.97 13.29 4.29
CA GLN A 136 -13.31 13.73 4.67
C GLN A 136 -14.42 12.81 4.15
N ILE A 137 -14.29 12.25 2.94
CA ILE A 137 -15.25 11.30 2.38
C ILE A 137 -15.27 10.01 3.21
N ALA A 138 -14.10 9.46 3.54
CA ALA A 138 -13.99 8.28 4.40
C ALA A 138 -14.54 8.55 5.81
N ALA A 139 -14.28 9.75 6.37
CA ALA A 139 -14.76 10.13 7.69
C ALA A 139 -16.29 10.22 7.79
N ARG A 140 -17.01 10.46 6.69
CA ARG A 140 -18.49 10.42 6.67
C ARG A 140 -19.04 9.03 6.93
N GLU A 141 -18.30 8.00 6.51
CA GLU A 141 -18.58 6.59 6.80
C GLU A 141 -17.92 6.12 8.11
N GLN A 142 -17.46 7.07 8.93
CA GLN A 142 -16.76 6.85 10.21
C GLN A 142 -15.44 6.07 10.04
N VAL A 143 -14.82 6.13 8.85
CA VAL A 143 -13.51 5.53 8.57
C VAL A 143 -12.44 6.61 8.67
N ILE A 144 -11.62 6.55 9.71
CA ILE A 144 -10.57 7.54 9.97
C ILE A 144 -9.30 7.18 9.20
N LEU A 145 -9.10 7.83 8.05
CA LEU A 145 -7.91 7.69 7.22
C LEU A 145 -7.10 8.98 7.23
N SER A 146 -5.94 8.97 7.91
CA SER A 146 -5.08 10.15 7.95
C SER A 146 -4.52 10.51 6.57
N ARG A 147 -4.36 11.81 6.29
CA ARG A 147 -3.69 12.27 5.05
C ARG A 147 -2.30 11.67 4.85
N SER A 148 -1.54 11.46 5.91
CA SER A 148 -0.21 10.82 5.83
C SER A 148 -0.31 9.36 5.38
N THR A 149 -1.29 8.61 5.88
CA THR A 149 -1.54 7.23 5.46
C THR A 149 -1.95 7.16 3.99
N LEU A 150 -2.85 8.05 3.55
CA LEU A 150 -3.25 8.14 2.15
C LEU A 150 -2.07 8.50 1.24
N ALA A 151 -1.20 9.43 1.67
CA ALA A 151 -0.01 9.81 0.92
C ALA A 151 1.01 8.66 0.82
N GLU A 152 1.22 7.93 1.92
CA GLU A 152 2.07 6.74 1.95
C GLU A 152 1.55 5.68 0.97
N TRP A 153 0.25 5.41 0.98
CA TRP A 153 -0.37 4.45 0.05
C TRP A 153 -0.20 4.85 -1.41
N VAL A 154 -0.35 6.13 -1.73
CA VAL A 154 -0.07 6.65 -3.08
C VAL A 154 1.38 6.38 -3.48
N GLY A 155 2.34 6.65 -2.60
CA GLY A 155 3.76 6.40 -2.86
C GLY A 155 4.07 4.91 -3.07
N ARG A 156 3.62 4.05 -2.15
CA ARG A 156 3.83 2.60 -2.23
C ARG A 156 3.18 1.98 -3.47
N THR A 157 1.95 2.40 -3.79
CA THR A 157 1.25 1.94 -4.99
C THR A 157 1.97 2.43 -6.25
N GLY A 158 2.50 3.65 -6.26
CA GLY A 158 3.33 4.17 -7.34
C GLY A 158 4.55 3.29 -7.61
N VAL A 159 5.29 2.90 -6.56
CA VAL A 159 6.43 1.97 -6.67
C VAL A 159 6.00 0.60 -7.21
N ALA A 160 4.88 0.06 -6.70
CA ALA A 160 4.37 -1.23 -7.16
C ALA A 160 3.94 -1.22 -8.63
N LEU A 161 3.54 -0.07 -9.17
CA LEU A 161 3.15 0.10 -10.58
C LEU A 161 4.34 0.37 -11.52
N GLN A 162 5.56 0.57 -11.01
CA GLN A 162 6.74 0.88 -11.82
C GLN A 162 6.98 -0.12 -12.97
N PRO A 163 6.85 -1.45 -12.79
CA PRO A 163 7.04 -2.39 -13.89
C PRO A 163 6.06 -2.18 -15.06
N LEU A 164 4.85 -1.73 -14.77
CA LEU A 164 3.86 -1.40 -15.79
C LEU A 164 4.21 -0.09 -16.51
N ALA A 165 4.68 0.92 -15.76
CA ALA A 165 5.15 2.18 -16.33
C ALA A 165 6.37 1.95 -17.25
N ASP A 166 7.31 1.11 -16.84
CA ASP A 166 8.47 0.74 -17.64
C ASP A 166 8.06 0.00 -18.92
N ARG A 167 7.11 -0.95 -18.79
CA ARG A 167 6.59 -1.70 -19.95
C ARG A 167 5.85 -0.78 -20.92
N LEU A 168 5.02 0.13 -20.42
CA LEU A 168 4.33 1.13 -21.23
C LEU A 168 5.34 2.04 -21.95
N THR A 169 6.37 2.51 -21.23
CA THR A 169 7.44 3.33 -21.81
C THR A 169 8.16 2.59 -22.91
N TRP A 170 8.52 1.32 -22.69
CA TRP A 170 9.14 0.48 -23.71
C TRP A 170 8.26 0.39 -24.96
N HIS A 171 6.95 0.18 -24.80
CA HIS A 171 6.00 0.17 -25.91
C HIS A 171 5.90 1.51 -26.62
N LEU A 172 5.84 2.62 -25.89
CA LEU A 172 5.83 3.99 -26.44
C LEU A 172 7.05 4.24 -27.34
N LEU A 173 8.22 3.83 -26.90
CA LEU A 173 9.47 4.01 -27.63
C LEU A 173 9.60 3.14 -28.91
N GLN A 174 8.73 2.15 -29.11
CA GLN A 174 8.69 1.38 -30.38
C GLN A 174 7.90 2.11 -31.49
N GLY A 175 7.15 3.15 -31.16
CA GLY A 175 6.36 3.90 -32.12
C GLY A 175 7.22 4.71 -33.09
N ASN A 176 6.78 4.80 -34.35
CA ASN A 176 7.46 5.62 -35.36
C ASN A 176 7.38 7.12 -35.06
N THR A 177 6.45 7.55 -34.22
CA THR A 177 6.21 8.94 -33.86
C THR A 177 5.74 9.02 -32.42
N LEU A 178 6.34 9.93 -31.65
CA LEU A 178 6.01 10.20 -30.25
C LEU A 178 5.52 11.64 -30.14
N HIS A 179 4.33 11.80 -29.58
CA HIS A 179 3.85 13.11 -29.17
C HIS A 179 4.14 13.31 -27.69
N ALA A 180 4.82 14.41 -27.37
CA ALA A 180 5.03 14.89 -26.02
C ALA A 180 4.27 16.20 -25.85
N ASP A 181 3.34 16.26 -24.89
CA ASP A 181 2.71 17.51 -24.48
C ASP A 181 3.37 17.99 -23.18
N GLU A 182 3.86 19.24 -23.17
CA GLU A 182 4.42 19.87 -21.99
C GLU A 182 3.37 20.74 -21.32
N THR A 183 2.82 20.28 -20.19
CA THR A 183 1.92 21.08 -19.38
C THR A 183 2.70 21.78 -18.26
N PRO A 184 2.70 23.13 -18.18
CA PRO A 184 3.36 23.84 -17.09
C PRO A 184 2.56 23.71 -15.78
N VAL A 185 3.24 23.36 -14.70
CA VAL A 185 2.68 23.19 -13.35
C VAL A 185 3.41 24.11 -12.37
N ALA A 186 2.66 24.77 -11.48
CA ALA A 186 3.24 25.54 -10.39
C ALA A 186 3.68 24.60 -9.25
N GLN A 187 4.99 24.39 -9.10
CA GLN A 187 5.57 23.56 -8.06
C GLN A 187 6.05 24.45 -6.90
N LEU A 188 5.80 24.05 -5.65
CA LEU A 188 6.33 24.77 -4.49
C LEU A 188 7.87 24.76 -4.50
N ASP A 189 8.48 25.90 -4.20
CA ASP A 189 9.93 26.07 -3.99
C ASP A 189 10.20 26.20 -2.48
N PRO A 190 10.56 25.11 -1.77
CA PRO A 190 10.67 25.10 -0.32
C PRO A 190 11.64 26.18 0.20
N GLY A 191 11.24 26.88 1.25
CA GLY A 191 12.04 27.94 1.87
C GLY A 191 11.90 29.33 1.21
N LYS A 192 11.33 29.45 0.01
CA LYS A 192 11.15 30.75 -0.66
C LYS A 192 9.73 31.31 -0.62
N GLY A 193 8.75 30.54 -0.15
CA GLY A 193 7.34 30.95 -0.09
C GLY A 193 6.72 31.24 -1.47
N LYS A 194 7.36 30.79 -2.55
CA LYS A 194 6.95 31.01 -3.94
C LYS A 194 6.83 29.66 -4.65
N THR A 195 6.15 29.68 -5.78
CA THR A 195 6.09 28.54 -6.72
C THR A 195 7.03 28.78 -7.88
N ARG A 196 7.77 27.75 -8.30
CA ARG A 196 8.51 27.71 -9.57
C ARG A 196 7.65 27.07 -10.65
N LYS A 197 7.86 27.43 -11.92
CA LYS A 197 7.29 26.68 -13.05
C LYS A 197 8.07 25.37 -13.21
N ALA A 198 7.37 24.26 -13.09
CA ALA A 198 7.82 22.92 -13.49
C ALA A 198 7.01 22.49 -14.72
N TYR A 199 7.47 21.45 -15.41
CA TYR A 199 6.78 20.91 -16.59
C TYR A 199 6.51 19.43 -16.37
N SER A 200 5.25 19.02 -16.55
CA SER A 200 4.87 17.61 -16.61
C SER A 200 4.70 17.21 -18.07
N GLN A 201 5.39 16.16 -18.52
CA GLN A 201 5.31 15.66 -19.89
C GLN A 201 4.37 14.46 -19.99
N GLY A 202 3.38 14.53 -20.88
CA GLY A 202 2.55 13.38 -21.26
C GLY A 202 3.03 12.79 -22.59
N LEU A 203 3.21 11.47 -22.67
CA LEU A 203 3.63 10.75 -23.88
C LEU A 203 2.47 9.89 -24.41
N SER A 204 2.20 9.95 -25.72
CA SER A 204 1.18 9.12 -26.39
C SER A 204 1.64 8.61 -27.76
N GLN A 205 1.09 7.45 -28.16
CA GLN A 205 1.26 6.80 -29.47
C GLN A 205 -0.06 6.84 -30.26
N GLN A 206 0.03 6.73 -31.60
CA GLN A 206 -1.12 6.51 -32.50
C GLN A 206 -1.46 5.02 -32.64
#